data_AF-A0A7S0K524-F1
#
_entry.id   AF-A0A7S0K524-F1
#
_cell.length_a   1.000
_cell.length_b   1.000
_cell.length_c   1.000
_cell.angle_alpha   90.00
_cell.angle_beta   90.00
_cell.angle_gamma   90.00
#
_symmetry.space_group_name_H-M   'P 1'
#
loop_
_entity.id
_entity.type
_entity.pdbx_description
1 polymer ?
#
loop_
_entity_poly.entity_id
_entity_poly.type
_entity_poly.pdbx_seq_one_letter_code
_entity_poly.pdbx_strand_id
1 'polypeptide(L)'
;ALWLVPWWLLVSDRPRDDPRISEEERDLIVSSLPTAFDGTEPVPWRKIVGTPAIWGVVCGHVANNWLFYTLLTWLPDYLKYELGFDLKASGGLAVLPYIGCFLGSTLSGRAADWLIHRRGWRVVTTRRVFQGIFEVLAGLALVLAGYTTNAAVAVALVTVSVTLVGVASAGGYAPNILDLAPYFGGIVLGFSNTMGTLPGIISPLLTGYIVTSDVRSPETVAEWRTVFWIGLSIAVVGNGVFVLLAKGDKIEGLQGPDEPADEGGPGMALAERLVGDGCSSVEE
;
A
#
# COMPACT_ATOMS: atom_id res chain seq x y z
N ALA A 1 17.94 -6.82 17.67
CA ALA A 1 18.04 -5.92 18.82
C ALA A 1 18.89 -4.68 18.56
N LEU A 2 19.97 -4.73 17.76
CA LEU A 2 20.84 -3.57 17.49
C LEU A 2 20.11 -2.33 16.93
N TRP A 3 19.01 -2.52 16.18
CA TRP A 3 18.19 -1.43 15.66
C TRP A 3 17.38 -0.67 16.75
N LEU A 4 17.18 -1.28 17.94
CA LEU A 4 16.40 -0.66 19.03
C LEU A 4 17.15 0.49 19.71
N VAL A 5 18.49 0.42 19.74
CA VAL A 5 19.31 1.48 20.36
C VAL A 5 19.12 2.82 19.65
N PRO A 6 19.31 2.93 18.31
CA PRO A 6 19.02 4.18 17.63
C PRO A 6 17.53 4.53 17.68
N TRP A 7 16.59 3.57 17.67
CA TRP A 7 15.15 3.85 17.82
C TRP A 7 14.84 4.58 19.13
N TRP A 8 15.32 4.07 20.26
CA TRP A 8 15.12 4.67 21.58
C TRP A 8 15.75 6.05 21.72
N LEU A 9 16.87 6.29 21.03
CA LEU A 9 17.58 7.57 21.09
C LEU A 9 17.01 8.60 20.11
N LEU A 10 16.32 8.15 19.05
CA LEU A 10 16.00 9.01 17.90
C LEU A 10 14.51 9.14 17.58
N VAL A 11 13.60 8.47 18.29
CA VAL A 11 12.16 8.51 17.99
C VAL A 11 11.38 9.06 19.18
N SER A 12 10.53 10.06 18.93
CA SER A 12 9.57 10.62 19.89
C SER A 12 8.14 10.33 19.43
N ASP A 13 7.22 10.10 20.37
CA ASP A 13 5.82 9.74 20.07
C ASP A 13 4.99 10.89 19.50
N ARG A 14 5.31 12.13 19.91
CA ARG A 14 4.62 13.35 19.45
C ARG A 14 5.64 14.37 18.97
N PRO A 15 5.34 15.14 17.91
CA PRO A 15 6.20 16.23 17.46
C PRO A 15 6.50 17.25 18.57
N ARG A 16 5.57 17.45 19.51
CA ARG A 16 5.74 18.36 20.66
C ARG A 16 6.79 17.88 21.67
N ASP A 17 7.05 16.58 21.71
CA ASP A 17 7.94 15.93 22.67
C ASP A 17 9.31 15.61 22.04
N ASP A 18 9.56 15.97 20.76
CA ASP A 18 10.85 15.75 20.13
C ASP A 18 11.83 16.89 20.50
N PRO A 19 12.97 16.58 21.16
CA PRO A 19 13.96 17.60 21.51
C PRO A 19 14.78 18.12 20.31
N ARG A 20 14.67 17.50 19.12
CA ARG A 20 15.50 17.82 17.94
C ARG A 20 14.73 18.54 16.83
N ILE A 21 13.41 18.67 16.96
CA ILE A 21 12.59 19.40 16.00
C ILE A 21 12.79 20.92 16.18
N SER A 22 12.85 21.66 15.07
CA SER A 22 12.86 23.13 15.15
C SER A 22 11.49 23.65 15.57
N GLU A 23 11.43 24.82 16.19
CA GLU A 23 10.14 25.43 16.57
C GLU A 23 9.26 25.70 15.35
N GLU A 24 9.86 26.16 14.24
CA GLU A 24 9.16 26.40 12.98
C GLU A 24 8.54 25.12 12.40
N GLU A 25 9.30 24.02 12.35
CA GLU A 25 8.80 22.72 11.86
C GLU A 25 7.74 22.15 12.81
N ARG A 26 7.95 22.26 14.13
CA ARG A 26 6.99 21.82 15.13
C ARG A 26 5.65 22.52 14.96
N ASP A 27 5.67 23.84 14.82
CA ASP A 27 4.45 24.63 14.73
C ASP A 27 3.74 24.36 13.39
N LEU A 28 4.48 24.16 12.30
CA LEU A 28 3.93 23.73 11.00
C LEU A 28 3.25 22.34 11.07
N ILE A 29 3.90 21.36 11.70
CA ILE A 29 3.34 20.00 11.82
C ILE A 29 2.13 20.00 12.76
N VAL A 30 2.25 20.61 13.94
CA VAL A 30 1.17 20.61 14.94
C VAL A 30 -0.06 21.34 14.43
N SER A 31 0.09 22.41 13.65
CA SER A 31 -1.04 23.13 13.06
C SER A 31 -1.69 22.41 11.86
N SER A 32 -1.03 21.41 11.27
CA SER A 32 -1.54 20.66 10.12
C SER A 32 -2.06 19.26 10.46
N LEU A 33 -1.79 18.77 11.67
CA LEU A 33 -2.27 17.47 12.15
C LEU A 33 -3.72 17.56 12.61
N PRO A 34 -4.60 16.63 12.19
CA PRO A 34 -5.84 16.38 12.91
C PRO A 34 -5.52 15.98 14.35
N THR A 35 -6.39 16.33 15.30
CA THR A 35 -6.30 15.80 16.68
C THR A 35 -6.14 14.28 16.62
N ALA A 36 -5.07 13.74 17.21
CA ALA A 36 -4.81 12.31 17.17
C ALA A 36 -5.78 11.57 18.11
N PHE A 37 -6.23 10.38 17.71
CA PHE A 37 -6.99 9.51 18.60
C PHE A 37 -6.12 9.08 19.79
N ASP A 38 -6.56 9.41 21.00
CA ASP A 38 -5.83 9.13 22.24
C ASP A 38 -6.40 7.93 23.02
N GLY A 39 -7.43 7.27 22.46
CA GLY A 39 -8.08 6.12 23.09
C GLY A 39 -9.21 6.47 24.06
N THR A 40 -9.51 7.76 24.26
CA THR A 40 -10.54 8.18 25.22
C THR A 40 -11.95 8.08 24.63
N GLU A 41 -12.11 8.30 23.33
CA GLU A 41 -13.40 8.16 22.66
C GLU A 41 -13.72 6.69 22.29
N PRO A 42 -14.99 6.27 22.42
CA PRO A 42 -15.39 4.93 22.03
C PRO A 42 -15.24 4.73 20.52
N VAL A 43 -14.62 3.61 20.13
CA VAL A 43 -14.45 3.25 18.72
C VAL A 43 -15.81 2.94 18.08
N PRO A 44 -16.21 3.63 16.99
CA PRO A 44 -17.50 3.46 16.34
C PRO A 44 -17.52 2.24 15.42
N TRP A 45 -17.36 1.03 15.99
CA TRP A 45 -17.24 -0.24 15.24
C TRP A 45 -18.35 -0.45 14.22
N ARG A 46 -19.61 -0.21 14.59
CA ARG A 46 -20.76 -0.35 13.68
C ARG A 46 -20.62 0.52 12.43
N LYS A 47 -20.03 1.71 12.57
CA LYS A 47 -19.79 2.61 11.44
C LYS A 47 -18.60 2.15 10.61
N ILE A 48 -17.51 1.72 11.24
CA ILE A 48 -16.34 1.16 10.55
C ILE A 48 -16.75 -0.04 9.69
N VAL A 49 -17.39 -1.05 10.29
CA VAL A 49 -17.80 -2.28 9.57
C VAL A 49 -19.00 -2.06 8.66
N GLY A 50 -19.81 -1.02 8.91
CA GLY A 50 -20.97 -0.67 8.09
C GLY A 50 -20.66 0.20 6.88
N THR A 51 -19.44 0.75 6.76
CA THR A 51 -19.08 1.69 5.70
C THR A 51 -18.58 0.96 4.46
N PRO A 52 -19.24 1.08 3.29
CA PRO A 52 -18.84 0.37 2.07
C PRO A 52 -17.43 0.72 1.58
N ALA A 53 -17.00 1.97 1.73
CA ALA A 53 -15.66 2.40 1.29
C ALA A 53 -14.54 1.68 2.03
N ILE A 54 -14.74 1.36 3.32
CA ILE A 54 -13.78 0.59 4.12
C ILE A 54 -13.67 -0.83 3.57
N TRP A 55 -14.78 -1.47 3.21
CA TRP A 55 -14.76 -2.77 2.54
C TRP A 55 -14.11 -2.73 1.16
N GLY A 56 -14.25 -1.64 0.41
CA GLY A 56 -13.49 -1.40 -0.82
C GLY A 56 -11.98 -1.54 -0.59
N VAL A 57 -11.47 -0.82 0.41
CA VAL A 57 -10.06 -0.88 0.80
C VAL A 57 -9.64 -2.26 1.30
N VAL A 58 -10.47 -2.92 2.12
CA VAL A 58 -10.22 -4.29 2.61
C VAL A 58 -10.07 -5.27 1.45
N CYS A 59 -10.99 -5.23 0.47
CA CYS A 59 -10.93 -6.10 -0.70
C CYS A 59 -9.68 -5.85 -1.55
N GLY A 60 -9.31 -4.58 -1.76
CA GLY A 60 -8.06 -4.22 -2.44
C GLY A 60 -6.82 -4.73 -1.69
N HIS A 61 -6.79 -4.57 -0.37
CA HIS A 61 -5.69 -5.07 0.47
C HIS A 61 -5.56 -6.60 0.42
N VAL A 62 -6.68 -7.33 0.54
CA VAL A 62 -6.72 -8.79 0.46
C VAL A 62 -6.21 -9.28 -0.90
N ALA A 63 -6.65 -8.66 -1.99
CA ALA A 63 -6.21 -9.03 -3.34
C ALA A 63 -4.72 -8.76 -3.57
N ASN A 64 -4.23 -7.60 -3.10
CA ASN A 64 -2.83 -7.24 -3.20
C ASN A 64 -1.94 -8.22 -2.42
N ASN A 65 -2.33 -8.53 -1.19
CA ASN A 65 -1.62 -9.48 -0.33
C ASN A 65 -1.68 -10.91 -0.85
N TRP A 66 -2.74 -11.30 -1.58
CA TRP A 66 -2.78 -12.60 -2.23
C TRP A 66 -1.63 -12.77 -3.22
N LEU A 67 -1.44 -11.80 -4.12
CA LEU A 67 -0.33 -11.83 -5.08
C LEU A 67 1.02 -11.78 -4.35
N PHE A 68 1.16 -10.90 -3.37
CA PHE A 68 2.40 -10.72 -2.62
C PHE A 68 2.82 -11.99 -1.87
N TYR A 69 1.94 -12.56 -1.04
CA TYR A 69 2.27 -13.72 -0.22
C TYR A 69 2.45 -15.01 -1.02
N THR A 70 1.69 -15.18 -2.11
CA THR A 70 1.90 -16.31 -3.02
C THR A 70 3.35 -16.33 -3.49
N LEU A 71 3.83 -15.21 -4.01
CA LEU A 71 5.21 -15.09 -4.48
C LEU A 71 6.20 -15.09 -3.32
N LEU A 72 5.89 -14.49 -2.18
CA LEU A 72 6.79 -14.52 -1.03
C LEU A 72 7.15 -15.93 -0.59
N THR A 73 6.15 -16.82 -0.54
CA THR A 73 6.37 -18.19 -0.11
C THR A 73 6.95 -19.06 -1.23
N TRP A 74 6.43 -18.92 -2.44
CA TRP A 74 6.66 -19.89 -3.51
C TRP A 74 7.65 -19.43 -4.59
N LEU A 75 8.12 -18.17 -4.55
CA LEU A 75 9.12 -17.67 -5.50
C LEU A 75 10.40 -18.51 -5.54
N PRO A 76 11.02 -18.90 -4.40
CA PRO A 76 12.24 -19.71 -4.45
C PRO A 76 12.02 -21.05 -5.16
N ASP A 77 10.89 -21.71 -4.89
CA ASP A 77 10.54 -22.98 -5.49
C ASP A 77 10.21 -22.82 -6.99
N TYR A 78 9.52 -21.73 -7.37
CA TYR A 78 9.30 -21.39 -8.77
C TYR A 78 10.63 -21.17 -9.53
N LEU A 79 11.55 -20.38 -8.97
CA LEU A 79 12.86 -20.13 -9.59
C LEU A 79 13.69 -21.42 -9.72
N LYS A 80 13.62 -22.30 -8.72
CA LYS A 80 14.39 -23.54 -8.68
C LYS A 80 13.84 -24.61 -9.60
N TYR A 81 12.54 -24.90 -9.47
CA TYR A 81 11.92 -26.07 -10.06
C TYR A 81 11.37 -25.79 -11.47
N GLU A 82 10.81 -24.60 -11.72
CA GLU A 82 10.33 -24.24 -13.06
C GLU A 82 11.42 -23.63 -13.93
N LEU A 83 12.23 -22.73 -13.37
CA LEU A 83 13.24 -22.01 -14.15
C LEU A 83 14.63 -22.66 -14.11
N GLY A 84 14.82 -23.69 -13.28
CA GLY A 84 16.04 -24.47 -13.21
C GLY A 84 17.25 -23.73 -12.61
N PHE A 85 17.03 -22.64 -11.87
CA PHE A 85 18.12 -21.90 -11.23
C PHE A 85 18.60 -22.61 -9.96
N ASP A 86 19.92 -22.75 -9.79
CA ASP A 86 20.51 -23.24 -8.55
C ASP A 86 20.37 -22.19 -7.44
N LEU A 87 19.48 -22.43 -6.47
CA LEU A 87 19.17 -21.54 -5.34
C LEU A 87 20.40 -21.06 -4.56
N LYS A 88 21.47 -21.86 -4.48
CA LYS A 88 22.70 -21.44 -3.76
C LYS A 88 23.49 -20.37 -4.50
N ALA A 89 23.38 -20.31 -5.84
CA ALA A 89 24.02 -19.28 -6.66
C ALA A 89 23.07 -18.11 -6.99
N SER A 90 21.77 -18.25 -6.75
CA SER A 90 20.71 -17.34 -7.23
C SER A 90 19.99 -16.55 -6.14
N GLY A 91 20.52 -16.50 -4.91
CA GLY A 91 19.99 -15.63 -3.84
C GLY A 91 19.87 -14.15 -4.25
N GLY A 92 20.75 -13.67 -5.14
CA GLY A 92 20.63 -12.32 -5.73
C GLY A 92 19.40 -12.14 -6.64
N LEU A 93 19.02 -13.16 -7.41
CA LEU A 93 17.85 -13.12 -8.29
C LEU A 93 16.54 -13.12 -7.50
N ALA A 94 16.49 -13.84 -6.37
CA ALA A 94 15.32 -13.86 -5.49
C ALA A 94 15.06 -12.50 -4.81
N VAL A 95 16.08 -11.64 -4.69
CA VAL A 95 15.96 -10.32 -4.06
C VAL A 95 15.47 -9.24 -5.04
N LEU A 96 15.71 -9.41 -6.36
CA LEU A 96 15.34 -8.42 -7.38
C LEU A 96 13.86 -8.00 -7.34
N PRO A 97 12.87 -8.92 -7.22
CA PRO A 97 11.46 -8.53 -7.14
C PRO A 97 11.15 -7.62 -5.95
N TYR A 98 11.82 -7.82 -4.81
CA TYR A 98 11.59 -7.04 -3.60
C TYR A 98 12.31 -5.69 -3.61
N ILE A 99 13.48 -5.59 -4.25
CA ILE A 99 14.09 -4.29 -4.55
C ILE A 99 13.16 -3.50 -5.47
N GLY A 100 12.65 -4.15 -6.52
CA GLY A 100 11.66 -3.57 -7.42
C GLY A 100 10.41 -3.10 -6.68
N CYS A 101 9.87 -3.93 -5.79
CA CYS A 101 8.76 -3.58 -4.89
C CYS A 101 9.06 -2.32 -4.08
N PHE A 102 10.20 -2.26 -3.40
CA PHE A 102 10.59 -1.11 -2.59
C PHE A 102 10.67 0.18 -3.40
N LEU A 103 11.35 0.13 -4.56
CA LEU A 103 11.47 1.28 -5.45
C LEU A 103 10.11 1.69 -6.03
N GLY A 104 9.33 0.71 -6.49
CA GLY A 104 7.99 0.90 -7.03
C GLY A 104 7.06 1.57 -6.02
N SER A 105 7.00 1.06 -4.79
CA SER A 105 6.21 1.65 -3.70
C SER A 105 6.62 3.09 -3.44
N THR A 106 7.93 3.36 -3.32
CA THR A 106 8.45 4.71 -3.02
C THR A 106 8.15 5.70 -4.13
N LEU A 107 8.35 5.31 -5.39
CA LEU A 107 8.10 6.16 -6.56
C LEU A 107 6.61 6.40 -6.76
N SER A 108 5.78 5.38 -6.52
CA SER A 108 4.33 5.49 -6.66
C SER A 108 3.70 6.47 -5.68
N GLY A 109 4.17 6.49 -4.42
CA GLY A 109 3.71 7.48 -3.42
C GLY A 109 4.01 8.91 -3.89
N ARG A 110 5.26 9.17 -4.31
CA ARG A 110 5.65 10.47 -4.87
C ARG A 110 4.86 10.84 -6.12
N ALA A 111 4.63 9.89 -7.02
CA ALA A 111 3.85 10.11 -8.23
C ALA A 111 2.38 10.40 -7.91
N ALA A 112 1.78 9.69 -6.95
CA ALA A 112 0.41 9.92 -6.50
C ALA A 112 0.26 11.32 -5.88
N ASP A 113 1.17 11.73 -4.99
CA ASP A 113 1.15 13.05 -4.37
C ASP A 113 1.34 14.17 -5.40
N TRP A 114 2.23 13.97 -6.37
CA TRP A 114 2.40 14.91 -7.48
C TRP A 114 1.14 15.03 -8.34
N LEU A 115 0.47 13.92 -8.65
CA LEU A 115 -0.79 13.95 -9.40
C LEU A 115 -1.88 14.71 -8.64
N ILE A 116 -2.00 14.47 -7.34
CA ILE A 116 -3.01 15.12 -6.49
C ILE A 116 -2.71 16.62 -6.34
N HIS A 117 -1.51 16.98 -5.90
CA HIS A 117 -1.20 18.36 -5.51
C HIS A 117 -0.74 19.26 -6.66
N ARG A 118 -0.07 18.71 -7.69
CA ARG A 118 0.48 19.52 -8.80
C ARG A 118 -0.36 19.43 -10.07
N ARG A 119 -1.04 18.30 -10.30
CA ARG A 119 -1.90 18.11 -11.48
C ARG A 119 -3.40 18.23 -11.18
N GLY A 120 -3.77 18.43 -9.90
CA GLY A 120 -5.16 18.62 -9.50
C GLY A 120 -6.04 17.37 -9.65
N TRP A 121 -5.45 16.18 -9.67
CA TRP A 121 -6.22 14.95 -9.70
C TRP A 121 -6.98 14.77 -8.39
N ARG A 122 -8.23 14.31 -8.49
CA ARG A 122 -8.99 13.91 -7.29
C ARG A 122 -8.28 12.74 -6.62
N VAL A 123 -8.18 12.77 -5.29
CA VAL A 123 -7.58 11.70 -4.47
C VAL A 123 -8.13 10.33 -4.88
N VAL A 124 -9.47 10.19 -4.92
CA VAL A 124 -10.14 8.93 -5.30
C VAL A 124 -9.73 8.44 -6.69
N THR A 125 -9.58 9.34 -7.67
CA THR A 125 -9.21 8.97 -9.03
C THR A 125 -7.78 8.43 -9.05
N THR A 126 -6.87 9.10 -8.36
CA THR A 126 -5.48 8.64 -8.19
C THR A 126 -5.46 7.26 -7.53
N ARG A 127 -6.13 7.07 -6.38
CA ARG A 127 -6.15 5.77 -5.69
C ARG A 127 -6.70 4.65 -6.57
N ARG A 128 -7.79 4.91 -7.31
CA ARG A 128 -8.42 3.94 -8.22
C ARG A 128 -7.52 3.57 -9.40
N VAL A 129 -6.80 4.54 -9.97
CA VAL A 129 -5.86 4.28 -11.06
C VAL A 129 -4.70 3.45 -10.56
N PHE A 130 -4.09 3.83 -9.43
CA PHE A 130 -2.94 3.10 -8.91
C PHE A 130 -3.30 1.67 -8.51
N GLN A 131 -4.35 1.50 -7.71
CA GLN A 131 -4.81 0.18 -7.31
C GLN A 131 -5.30 -0.62 -8.53
N GLY A 132 -6.26 -0.08 -9.28
CA GLY A 132 -6.99 -0.82 -10.29
C GLY A 132 -6.14 -1.20 -11.50
N ILE A 133 -5.26 -0.32 -11.98
CA ILE A 133 -4.45 -0.60 -13.17
C ILE A 133 -3.24 -1.44 -12.80
N PHE A 134 -2.42 -0.99 -11.85
CA PHE A 134 -1.12 -1.64 -11.60
C PHE A 134 -1.27 -3.02 -10.98
N GLU A 135 -2.28 -3.27 -10.15
CA GLU A 135 -2.48 -4.60 -9.58
C GLU A 135 -3.01 -5.61 -10.60
N VAL A 136 -3.88 -5.18 -11.53
CA VAL A 136 -4.28 -6.03 -12.66
C VAL A 136 -3.09 -6.32 -13.58
N LEU A 137 -2.27 -5.30 -13.87
CA LEU A 137 -1.03 -5.49 -14.62
C LEU A 137 -0.04 -6.41 -13.91
N ALA A 138 0.02 -6.38 -12.57
CA ALA A 138 0.83 -7.31 -11.79
C ALA A 138 0.36 -8.75 -12.01
N GLY A 139 -0.93 -9.02 -11.83
CA GLY A 139 -1.51 -10.34 -12.10
C GLY A 139 -1.28 -10.82 -13.54
N LEU A 140 -1.43 -9.93 -14.53
CA LEU A 140 -1.18 -10.24 -15.93
C LEU A 140 0.29 -10.56 -16.20
N ALA A 141 1.22 -9.78 -15.64
CA ALA A 141 2.65 -10.05 -15.77
C ALA A 141 3.01 -11.43 -15.19
N LEU A 142 2.37 -11.81 -14.08
CA LEU A 142 2.58 -13.13 -13.48
C LEU A 142 2.02 -14.27 -14.35
N VAL A 143 0.82 -14.10 -14.89
CA VAL A 143 0.25 -15.06 -15.86
C VAL A 143 1.19 -15.23 -17.06
N LEU A 144 1.68 -14.12 -17.65
CA LEU A 144 2.65 -14.15 -18.74
C LEU A 144 3.95 -14.89 -18.35
N ALA A 145 4.40 -14.76 -17.09
CA ALA A 145 5.57 -15.46 -16.58
C ALA A 145 5.41 -16.99 -16.64
N GLY A 146 4.18 -17.52 -16.47
CA GLY A 146 3.88 -18.94 -16.57
C GLY A 146 3.79 -19.48 -18.01
N TYR A 147 3.77 -18.61 -19.03
CA TYR A 147 3.73 -19.00 -20.44
C TYR A 147 5.06 -18.84 -21.17
N THR A 148 6.03 -18.14 -20.59
CA THR A 148 7.37 -18.04 -21.17
C THR A 148 8.19 -19.30 -20.90
N THR A 149 8.96 -19.72 -21.89
CA THR A 149 9.95 -20.80 -21.76
C THR A 149 11.36 -20.27 -21.46
N ASN A 150 11.56 -18.94 -21.54
CA ASN A 150 12.82 -18.30 -21.25
C ASN A 150 12.87 -17.89 -19.76
N ALA A 151 13.82 -18.47 -19.03
CA ALA A 151 14.01 -18.25 -17.61
C ALA A 151 14.31 -16.79 -17.25
N ALA A 152 15.11 -16.08 -18.04
CA ALA A 152 15.42 -14.67 -17.80
C ALA A 152 14.17 -13.78 -17.97
N VAL A 153 13.34 -14.09 -18.98
CA VAL A 153 12.07 -13.38 -19.21
C VAL A 153 11.09 -13.67 -18.07
N ALA A 154 11.03 -14.91 -17.57
CA ALA A 154 10.18 -15.25 -16.43
C ALA A 154 10.58 -14.48 -15.17
N VAL A 155 11.88 -14.42 -14.85
CA VAL A 155 12.40 -13.62 -13.72
C VAL A 155 12.07 -12.14 -13.89
N ALA A 156 12.23 -11.59 -15.10
CA ALA A 156 11.88 -10.20 -15.38
C ALA A 156 10.39 -9.93 -15.17
N LEU A 157 9.51 -10.81 -15.67
CA LEU A 157 8.05 -10.68 -15.53
C LEU A 157 7.60 -10.81 -14.07
N VAL A 158 8.18 -11.75 -13.31
CA VAL A 158 7.92 -11.87 -11.87
C VAL A 158 8.40 -10.62 -11.12
N THR A 159 9.58 -10.10 -11.46
CA THR A 159 10.12 -8.85 -10.89
C THR A 159 9.19 -7.68 -11.18
N VAL A 160 8.70 -7.55 -12.40
CA VAL A 160 7.70 -6.55 -12.80
C VAL A 160 6.41 -6.75 -11.99
N SER A 161 5.91 -7.98 -11.88
CA SER A 161 4.70 -8.28 -11.09
C SER A 161 4.83 -7.78 -9.65
N VAL A 162 5.88 -8.18 -8.92
CA VAL A 162 6.05 -7.77 -7.51
C VAL A 162 6.30 -6.27 -7.39
N THR A 163 7.00 -5.65 -8.35
CA THR A 163 7.16 -4.19 -8.42
C THR A 163 5.81 -3.49 -8.51
N LEU A 164 4.94 -3.98 -9.40
CA LEU A 164 3.61 -3.43 -9.63
C LEU A 164 2.66 -3.65 -8.44
N VAL A 165 2.80 -4.76 -7.70
CA VAL A 165 2.12 -4.96 -6.41
C VAL A 165 2.47 -3.85 -5.43
N GLY A 166 3.77 -3.50 -5.32
CA GLY A 166 4.23 -2.39 -4.48
C GLY A 166 3.69 -1.02 -4.92
N VAL A 167 3.71 -0.76 -6.24
CA VAL A 167 3.12 0.45 -6.84
C VAL A 167 1.62 0.57 -6.51
N ALA A 168 0.88 -0.53 -6.66
CA ALA A 168 -0.55 -0.55 -6.36
C ALA A 168 -0.82 -0.32 -4.87
N SER A 169 -0.06 -0.95 -3.98
CA SER A 169 -0.22 -0.80 -2.53
C SER A 169 0.00 0.64 -2.08
N ALA A 170 1.16 1.23 -2.38
CA ALA A 170 1.55 2.54 -1.87
C ALA A 170 0.83 3.71 -2.58
N GLY A 171 0.45 3.56 -3.85
CA GLY A 171 -0.34 4.55 -4.57
C GLY A 171 -1.87 4.40 -4.40
N GLY A 172 -2.33 3.21 -4.03
CA GLY A 172 -3.73 2.78 -4.04
C GLY A 172 -4.35 2.64 -2.65
N TYR A 173 -4.56 1.40 -2.20
CA TYR A 173 -5.38 1.13 -1.01
C TYR A 173 -4.76 1.63 0.31
N ALA A 174 -3.43 1.56 0.48
CA ALA A 174 -2.79 1.82 1.75
C ALA A 174 -3.00 3.27 2.24
N PRO A 175 -2.70 4.31 1.44
CA PRO A 175 -3.02 5.69 1.83
C PRO A 175 -4.53 5.96 1.85
N ASN A 176 -5.35 5.20 1.11
CA ASN A 176 -6.80 5.40 1.10
C ASN A 176 -7.46 5.14 2.46
N ILE A 177 -6.84 4.35 3.34
CA ILE A 177 -7.27 4.19 4.73
C ILE A 177 -7.26 5.54 5.46
N LEU A 178 -6.17 6.30 5.31
CA LEU A 178 -5.99 7.60 5.96
C LEU A 178 -6.84 8.68 5.28
N ASP A 179 -7.05 8.58 3.96
CA ASP A 179 -7.98 9.46 3.24
C ASP A 179 -9.41 9.34 3.81
N LEU A 180 -9.84 8.12 4.18
CA LEU A 180 -11.19 7.82 4.66
C LEU A 180 -11.40 8.13 6.14
N ALA A 181 -10.42 7.81 6.99
CA ALA A 181 -10.57 7.87 8.44
C ALA A 181 -9.26 8.33 9.10
N PRO A 182 -8.86 9.61 8.96
CA PRO A 182 -7.57 10.09 9.47
C PRO A 182 -7.47 9.95 11.01
N TYR A 183 -8.58 10.20 11.73
CA TYR A 183 -8.64 10.12 13.19
C TYR A 183 -8.56 8.67 13.70
N PHE A 184 -9.37 7.76 13.13
CA PHE A 184 -9.38 6.33 13.47
C PHE A 184 -8.45 5.50 12.57
N GLY A 185 -7.46 6.11 11.92
CA GLY A 185 -6.69 5.50 10.83
C GLY A 185 -5.97 4.23 11.24
N GLY A 186 -5.38 4.22 12.44
CA GLY A 186 -4.71 3.04 13.00
C GLY A 186 -5.68 1.87 13.23
N ILE A 187 -6.92 2.14 13.66
CA ILE A 187 -7.94 1.10 13.88
C ILE A 187 -8.44 0.53 12.55
N VAL A 188 -8.72 1.39 11.57
CA VAL A 188 -9.17 0.96 10.23
C VAL A 188 -8.04 0.18 9.53
N LEU A 189 -6.79 0.61 9.68
CA LEU A 189 -5.61 -0.12 9.21
C LEU A 189 -5.50 -1.48 9.88
N GLY A 190 -5.63 -1.55 11.20
CA GLY A 190 -5.59 -2.82 11.95
C GLY A 190 -6.68 -3.80 11.52
N PHE A 191 -7.91 -3.31 11.36
CA PHE A 191 -9.02 -4.11 10.82
C PHE A 191 -8.72 -4.62 9.40
N SER A 192 -8.27 -3.73 8.51
CA SER A 192 -7.91 -4.07 7.15
C SER A 192 -6.75 -5.06 7.07
N ASN A 193 -5.72 -4.89 7.92
CA ASN A 193 -4.56 -5.78 7.99
C ASN A 193 -4.91 -7.18 8.51
N THR A 194 -5.82 -7.26 9.49
CA THR A 194 -6.32 -8.55 10.00
C THR A 194 -6.97 -9.36 8.88
N MET A 195 -7.80 -8.72 8.05
CA MET A 195 -8.40 -9.38 6.89
C MET A 195 -7.35 -9.64 5.79
N GLY A 196 -6.48 -8.66 5.54
CA GLY A 196 -5.43 -8.70 4.52
C GLY A 196 -4.34 -9.75 4.78
N THR A 197 -4.20 -10.27 6.00
CA THR A 197 -3.24 -11.34 6.32
C THR A 197 -3.81 -12.74 6.10
N LEU A 198 -5.13 -12.90 5.94
CA LEU A 198 -5.76 -14.19 5.62
C LEU A 198 -5.20 -14.84 4.33
N PRO A 199 -4.97 -14.09 3.23
CA PRO A 199 -4.25 -14.61 2.06
C PRO A 199 -2.90 -15.23 2.38
N GLY A 200 -2.17 -14.73 3.38
CA GLY A 200 -0.87 -15.28 3.78
C GLY A 200 -0.94 -16.70 4.33
N ILE A 201 -2.13 -17.15 4.74
CA ILE A 201 -2.40 -18.53 5.15
C ILE A 201 -3.01 -19.30 3.97
N ILE A 202 -4.04 -18.73 3.33
CA ILE A 202 -4.86 -19.44 2.34
C ILE A 202 -4.09 -19.66 1.02
N SER A 203 -3.41 -18.64 0.51
CA SER A 203 -2.76 -18.73 -0.80
C SER A 203 -1.62 -19.76 -0.82
N PRO A 204 -0.72 -19.79 0.18
CA PRO A 204 0.34 -20.79 0.19
C PRO A 204 -0.18 -22.22 0.33
N LEU A 205 -1.22 -22.44 1.16
CA LEU A 205 -1.85 -23.76 1.31
C LEU A 205 -2.51 -24.22 0.01
N LEU A 206 -3.25 -23.32 -0.65
CA LEU A 206 -3.88 -23.64 -1.93
C LEU A 206 -2.83 -23.93 -3.01
N THR A 207 -1.75 -23.15 -3.06
CA THR A 207 -0.64 -23.37 -3.99
C THR A 207 0.01 -24.73 -3.75
N GLY A 208 0.26 -25.10 -2.50
CA GLY A 208 0.83 -26.41 -2.17
C GLY A 208 -0.11 -27.59 -2.45
N TYR A 209 -1.42 -27.37 -2.47
CA TYR A 209 -2.40 -28.38 -2.88
C TYR A 209 -2.53 -28.51 -4.40
N ILE A 210 -2.26 -27.43 -5.15
CA ILE A 210 -2.30 -27.43 -6.62
C ILE A 210 -0.98 -27.96 -7.18
N VAL A 211 0.15 -27.49 -6.65
CA VAL A 211 1.49 -27.86 -7.09
C VAL A 211 1.91 -29.12 -6.35
N THR A 212 1.44 -30.26 -6.84
CA THR A 212 1.65 -31.59 -6.23
C THR A 212 2.64 -32.45 -7.01
N SER A 213 2.86 -32.10 -8.27
CA SER A 213 3.64 -32.89 -9.21
C SER A 213 5.15 -32.73 -8.96
N ASP A 214 5.87 -33.85 -9.12
CA ASP A 214 7.33 -33.88 -9.04
C ASP A 214 7.99 -32.96 -10.09
N VAL A 215 9.19 -32.48 -9.75
CA VAL A 215 9.99 -31.53 -10.53
C VAL A 215 10.19 -32.03 -11.97
N ARG A 216 9.83 -31.20 -12.97
CA ARG A 216 9.94 -31.43 -14.44
C ARG A 216 8.88 -32.31 -15.12
N SER A 217 7.66 -32.38 -14.61
CA SER A 217 6.55 -32.87 -15.44
C SER A 217 5.95 -31.70 -16.26
N PRO A 218 5.42 -31.94 -17.48
CA PRO A 218 4.58 -30.97 -18.18
C PRO A 218 3.36 -30.51 -17.34
N GLU A 219 2.98 -31.32 -16.35
CA GLU A 219 1.87 -31.08 -15.44
C GLU A 219 2.20 -29.94 -14.46
N THR A 220 3.45 -29.83 -13.97
CA THR A 220 3.88 -28.76 -13.06
C THR A 220 3.73 -27.36 -13.67
N VAL A 221 4.03 -27.20 -14.97
CA VAL A 221 3.82 -25.93 -15.68
C VAL A 221 2.34 -25.54 -15.72
N ALA A 222 1.44 -26.52 -15.89
CA ALA A 222 0.00 -26.28 -15.90
C ALA A 222 -0.54 -25.94 -14.49
N GLU A 223 0.02 -26.56 -13.45
CA GLU A 223 -0.27 -26.25 -12.04
C GLU A 223 0.09 -24.79 -11.72
N TRP A 224 1.29 -24.33 -12.07
CA TRP A 224 1.70 -22.92 -11.84
C TRP A 224 0.85 -21.92 -12.62
N ARG A 225 0.51 -22.23 -13.88
CA ARG A 225 -0.42 -21.39 -14.64
C ARG A 225 -1.77 -21.27 -13.94
N THR A 226 -2.27 -22.36 -13.36
CA THR A 226 -3.52 -22.36 -12.60
C THR A 226 -3.42 -21.42 -11.39
N VAL A 227 -2.32 -21.51 -10.63
CA VAL A 227 -2.05 -20.61 -9.48
C VAL A 227 -2.02 -19.14 -9.93
N PHE A 228 -1.36 -18.82 -11.04
CA PHE A 228 -1.28 -17.45 -11.55
C PHE A 228 -2.63 -16.93 -12.06
N TRP A 229 -3.44 -17.77 -12.71
CA TRP A 229 -4.79 -17.41 -13.12
C TRP A 229 -5.73 -17.17 -11.92
N ILE A 230 -5.59 -17.95 -10.85
CA ILE A 230 -6.31 -17.69 -9.58
C ILE A 230 -5.90 -16.33 -9.03
N GLY A 231 -4.60 -16.04 -8.97
CA GLY A 231 -4.08 -14.75 -8.53
C GLY A 231 -4.65 -13.57 -9.34
N LEU A 232 -4.62 -13.65 -10.68
CA LEU A 232 -5.20 -12.63 -11.55
C LEU A 232 -6.72 -12.48 -11.34
N SER A 233 -7.45 -13.59 -11.18
CA SER A 233 -8.90 -13.55 -10.94
C SER A 233 -9.24 -12.82 -9.65
N ILE A 234 -8.50 -13.11 -8.57
CA ILE A 234 -8.66 -12.44 -7.28
C ILE A 234 -8.29 -10.96 -7.40
N ALA A 235 -7.20 -10.63 -8.10
CA ALA A 235 -6.80 -9.26 -8.37
C ALA A 235 -7.92 -8.49 -9.11
N VAL A 236 -8.48 -9.05 -10.19
CA VAL A 236 -9.56 -8.40 -10.95
C VAL A 236 -10.81 -8.19 -10.10
N VAL A 237 -11.23 -9.20 -9.34
CA VAL A 237 -12.43 -9.10 -8.49
C VAL A 237 -12.22 -8.12 -7.33
N GLY A 238 -11.12 -8.25 -6.59
CA GLY A 238 -10.79 -7.37 -5.47
C GLY A 238 -10.63 -5.92 -5.91
N ASN A 239 -9.94 -5.68 -7.03
CA ASN A 239 -9.82 -4.35 -7.62
C ASN A 239 -11.15 -3.82 -8.14
N GLY A 240 -12.01 -4.68 -8.71
CA GLY A 240 -13.36 -4.28 -9.11
C GLY A 240 -14.14 -3.72 -7.92
N VAL A 241 -14.13 -4.42 -6.79
CA VAL A 241 -14.76 -3.95 -5.55
C VAL A 241 -14.11 -2.67 -5.03
N PHE A 242 -12.78 -2.59 -5.02
CA PHE A 242 -12.06 -1.38 -4.62
C PHE A 242 -12.44 -0.18 -5.49
N VAL A 243 -12.38 -0.31 -6.82
CA VAL A 243 -12.67 0.78 -7.75
C VAL A 243 -14.12 1.27 -7.63
N LEU A 244 -15.07 0.36 -7.37
CA LEU A 244 -16.46 0.71 -7.17
C LEU A 244 -16.71 1.43 -5.84
N LEU A 245 -16.09 0.98 -4.75
CA LEU A 245 -16.40 1.43 -3.40
C LEU A 245 -15.45 2.49 -2.84
N ALA A 246 -14.24 2.62 -3.38
CA ALA A 246 -13.24 3.58 -2.90
C ALA A 246 -13.75 5.01 -2.99
N LYS A 247 -13.49 5.78 -1.94
CA LYS A 247 -13.78 7.22 -1.85
C LYS A 247 -12.51 7.95 -1.44
N GLY A 248 -12.41 9.22 -1.80
CA GLY A 248 -11.26 10.08 -1.46
C GLY A 248 -11.60 11.14 -0.43
N ASP A 249 -12.84 11.16 0.05
CA ASP A 249 -13.34 12.11 1.02
C ASP A 249 -13.46 11.43 2.40
N LYS A 250 -13.18 12.18 3.46
CA LYS A 250 -13.27 11.71 4.84
C LYS A 250 -14.69 11.22 5.13
N ILE A 251 -14.82 10.06 5.76
CA ILE A 251 -16.12 9.51 6.14
C ILE A 251 -16.66 10.30 7.34
N GLU A 252 -17.86 10.86 7.18
CA GLU A 252 -18.56 11.59 8.23
C GLU A 252 -18.67 10.75 9.50
N GLY A 253 -18.38 11.31 10.67
CA GLY A 253 -18.35 10.59 11.95
C GLY A 253 -17.18 9.62 12.16
N LEU A 254 -16.16 9.63 11.29
CA LEU A 254 -14.82 9.05 11.54
C LEU A 254 -13.73 10.14 11.59
N GLN A 255 -14.13 11.40 11.81
CA GLN A 255 -13.26 12.58 11.70
C GLN A 255 -12.69 13.04 13.05
N GLY A 256 -13.10 12.40 14.15
CA GLY A 256 -12.82 12.86 15.51
C GLY A 256 -13.87 13.86 16.01
N PRO A 257 -13.71 14.40 17.23
CA PRO A 257 -14.49 15.55 17.68
C PRO A 257 -14.21 16.75 16.77
N ASP A 258 -15.24 17.57 16.50
CA ASP A 258 -15.04 18.85 15.81
C ASP A 258 -14.05 19.69 16.62
N GLU A 259 -12.98 20.16 16.00
CA GLU A 259 -12.10 21.16 16.64
C GLU A 259 -12.96 22.36 17.03
N PRO A 260 -12.90 22.85 18.28
CA PRO A 260 -13.43 24.16 18.56
C PRO A 260 -12.72 25.13 17.63
N ALA A 261 -13.48 25.92 16.87
CA ALA A 261 -12.94 26.95 15.99
C ALA A 261 -11.96 27.79 16.81
N ASP A 262 -10.66 27.64 16.54
CA ASP A 262 -9.63 28.42 17.20
C ASP A 262 -9.81 29.87 16.71
N GLU A 263 -10.53 30.66 17.49
CA GLU A 263 -10.62 32.11 17.35
C GLU A 263 -9.21 32.69 17.53
N GLY A 264 -8.46 32.78 16.43
CA GLY A 264 -7.24 33.59 16.36
C GLY A 264 -5.93 32.91 16.76
N GLY A 265 -5.75 31.62 16.45
CA GLY A 265 -4.48 30.92 16.65
C GLY A 265 -3.33 31.45 15.78
N PRO A 266 -2.06 31.33 16.23
CA PRO A 266 -0.87 31.83 15.52
C PRO A 266 -0.69 31.31 14.07
N GLY A 267 -1.28 30.15 13.76
CA GLY A 267 -1.20 29.52 12.43
C GLY A 267 -1.95 30.30 11.34
N MET A 268 -3.06 30.96 11.67
CA MET A 268 -3.82 31.78 10.71
C MET A 268 -3.05 33.07 10.38
N ALA A 269 -2.37 33.66 11.36
CA ALA A 269 -1.49 34.81 11.16
C ALA A 269 -0.25 34.47 10.32
N LEU A 270 0.28 33.24 10.41
CA LEU A 270 1.40 32.79 9.58
C LEU A 270 0.96 32.50 8.14
N ALA A 271 -0.21 31.88 7.95
CA ALA A 271 -0.79 31.67 6.62
C ALA A 271 -1.09 33.00 5.92
N GLU A 272 -1.63 34.00 6.63
CA GLU A 272 -1.84 35.35 6.09
C GLU A 272 -0.53 36.07 5.75
N ARG A 273 0.55 35.89 6.53
CA ARG A 273 1.88 36.42 6.20
C ARG A 273 2.47 35.80 4.94
N LEU A 274 2.38 34.48 4.78
CA LEU A 274 2.90 33.79 3.60
C LEU A 274 2.11 34.10 2.33
N VAL A 275 0.81 34.37 2.45
CA VAL A 275 -0.03 34.85 1.33
C VAL A 275 0.28 36.33 1.01
N GLY A 276 0.52 37.16 2.02
CA GLY A 276 0.90 38.57 1.85
C GLY A 276 2.25 38.76 1.16
N ASP A 277 3.26 37.95 1.54
CA ASP A 277 4.61 38.01 0.94
C ASP A 277 4.68 37.42 -0.48
N GLY A 278 3.71 36.56 -0.85
CA GLY A 278 3.58 36.05 -2.22
C GLY A 278 3.04 37.08 -3.23
N CYS A 279 2.36 38.13 -2.76
CA CYS A 279 1.78 39.17 -3.62
C CYS A 279 2.73 40.37 -3.87
N SER A 280 3.71 40.59 -3.00
CA SER A 280 4.66 41.72 -3.12
C SER A 280 5.83 41.45 -4.08
N SER A 281 6.00 40.23 -4.56
CA SER A 281 7.12 39.83 -5.45
C SER A 281 6.76 39.77 -6.94
N VAL A 282 5.60 40.31 -7.34
CA VAL A 282 5.13 40.32 -8.74
C VAL A 282 5.05 41.75 -9.35
N GLU A 283 5.41 42.80 -8.61
CA GLU A 283 5.30 44.20 -9.06
C GLU A 283 6.61 45.01 -9.15
N GLU A 284 7.78 44.37 -9.23
CA GLU A 284 9.02 45.05 -9.69
C GLU A 284 9.74 44.32 -10.84
#